data_AF-A0A1A5D007-F1
#
_entry.id   AF-A0A1A5D007-F1
#
_cell.length_a   1.000
_cell.length_b   1.000
_cell.length_c   1.000
_cell.angle_alpha   90.00
_cell.angle_beta   90.00
_cell.angle_gamma   90.00
#
_symmetry.space_group_name_H-M   'P 1'
#
loop_
_entity.id
_entity.type
_entity.pdbx_description
1 polymer ?
#
loop_
_entity_poly.entity_id
_entity_poly.type
_entity_poly.pdbx_seq_one_letter_code
_entity_poly.pdbx_strand_id
1 'polypeptide(L)'
;MTCPNPQVRLAPITTGLLRRNPRILLCGHHQPTLVRYLEGWPKRWQGSRTFLIQFAADLAEIARFPRDHFDFAVIQSPRAEELQPLVHELTRVARQGLITRRPPVF
;
A
#
# COMPACT_ATOMS: atom_id res chain seq x y z
N MET A 1 -34.71 15.77 1.58
CA MET A 1 -33.68 15.04 0.82
C MET A 1 -32.37 15.05 1.60
N THR A 2 -32.15 14.05 2.44
CA THR A 2 -30.92 13.89 3.21
C THR A 2 -29.98 12.99 2.41
N CYS A 3 -29.06 13.59 1.65
CA CYS A 3 -27.97 12.84 1.04
C CYS A 3 -27.11 12.27 2.18
N PRO A 4 -26.90 10.94 2.26
CA PRO A 4 -25.98 10.38 3.24
C PRO A 4 -24.60 10.98 2.99
N ASN A 5 -24.09 11.65 4.02
CA ASN A 5 -22.86 12.43 3.99
C ASN A 5 -21.78 11.65 3.22
N PRO A 6 -21.32 12.12 2.05
CA PRO A 6 -20.31 11.38 1.31
C PRO A 6 -19.07 11.35 2.19
N GLN A 7 -18.59 10.15 2.52
CA GLN A 7 -17.37 9.96 3.32
C GLN A 7 -16.15 10.35 2.48
N VAL A 8 -16.08 11.61 2.06
CA VAL A 8 -14.94 12.17 1.35
C VAL A 8 -13.88 12.47 2.40
N ARG A 9 -12.88 11.61 2.47
CA ARG A 9 -11.72 11.85 3.32
C ARG A 9 -10.81 12.86 2.63
N LEU A 10 -10.89 14.11 3.09
CA LEU A 10 -9.99 15.19 2.68
C LEU A 10 -8.61 15.13 3.37
N ALA A 11 -8.44 14.22 4.32
CA ALA A 11 -7.16 13.97 4.95
C ALA A 11 -6.26 13.13 4.03
N PRO A 12 -4.93 13.35 4.03
CA PRO A 12 -3.98 12.51 3.31
C PRO A 12 -4.27 11.02 3.52
N ILE A 13 -4.09 10.18 2.49
CA ILE A 13 -4.35 8.73 2.57
C ILE A 13 -3.68 8.10 3.81
N THR A 14 -2.53 8.63 4.23
CA THR A 14 -1.72 8.22 5.38
C THR A 14 -2.27 8.60 6.77
N THR A 15 -3.26 9.49 6.89
CA THR A 15 -3.75 10.01 8.18
C THR A 15 -4.45 8.94 9.05
N GLY A 16 -3.84 8.52 10.15
CA GLY A 16 -4.45 7.55 11.09
C GLY A 16 -4.14 6.07 10.81
N LEU A 17 -3.54 5.75 9.66
CA LEU A 17 -3.00 4.40 9.38
C LEU A 17 -1.83 4.04 10.30
N LEU A 18 -1.18 5.06 10.85
CA LEU A 18 0.14 4.93 11.42
C LEU A 18 0.07 5.25 12.91
N ARG A 19 -0.25 4.24 13.73
CA ARG A 19 0.11 4.23 15.16
C ARG A 19 1.54 3.69 15.41
N ARG A 20 2.19 3.16 14.35
CA ARG A 20 3.53 2.52 14.39
C ARG A 20 4.39 2.87 13.17
N ASN A 21 5.61 2.33 13.11
CA ASN A 21 6.49 2.43 11.93
C ASN A 21 5.87 1.65 10.76
N PRO A 22 5.62 2.28 9.59
CA PRO A 22 5.00 1.62 8.45
C PRO A 22 5.92 0.58 7.81
N ARG A 23 5.35 -0.55 7.41
CA ARG A 23 5.98 -1.51 6.51
C ARG A 23 5.63 -1.18 5.06
N ILE A 24 6.64 -0.94 4.24
CA ILE A 24 6.47 -0.54 2.84
C ILE A 24 7.07 -1.61 1.94
N LEU A 25 6.27 -2.13 1.01
CA LEU A 25 6.72 -2.99 -0.07
C LEU A 25 7.12 -2.13 -1.27
N LEU A 26 8.34 -2.29 -1.77
CA LEU A 26 8.80 -1.69 -3.02
C LEU A 26 9.03 -2.81 -4.03
N CYS A 27 8.19 -2.91 -5.06
CA CYS A 27 8.34 -3.92 -6.10
C CYS A 27 8.76 -3.31 -7.43
N GLY A 28 9.82 -3.84 -8.01
CA GLY A 28 10.28 -3.48 -9.35
C GLY A 28 11.80 -3.50 -9.49
N HIS A 29 12.25 -3.43 -10.74
CA HIS A 29 13.66 -3.63 -11.09
C HIS A 29 14.56 -2.47 -10.67
N HIS A 30 14.03 -1.24 -10.62
CA HIS A 30 14.83 -0.05 -10.33
C HIS A 30 14.51 0.54 -8.94
N GLN A 31 15.09 -0.10 -7.91
CA GLN A 31 14.89 0.25 -6.49
C GLN A 31 15.13 1.74 -6.16
N PRO A 32 16.17 2.42 -6.67
CA PRO A 32 16.40 3.84 -6.36
C PRO A 32 15.27 4.75 -6.83
N THR A 33 14.55 4.39 -7.89
CA THR A 33 13.38 5.16 -8.35
C THR A 33 12.18 4.92 -7.43
N LEU A 34 11.99 3.68 -6.97
CA LEU A 34 10.90 3.35 -6.05
C LEU A 34 11.04 4.08 -4.71
N VAL A 35 12.26 4.20 -4.19
CA VAL A 35 12.53 4.99 -2.98
C VAL A 35 12.24 6.47 -3.20
N ARG A 36 12.56 7.04 -4.38
CA ARG A 36 12.25 8.45 -4.70
C ARG A 36 10.74 8.74 -4.66
N TYR A 37 9.88 7.78 -4.99
CA TYR A 37 8.43 7.98 -4.84
C TYR A 37 7.99 8.14 -3.38
N LEU A 38 8.81 7.72 -2.41
CA LEU A 38 8.56 7.92 -0.99
C LEU A 38 9.07 9.29 -0.47
N GLU A 39 10.01 9.95 -1.16
CA GLU A 39 10.65 11.20 -0.69
C GLU A 39 9.67 12.36 -0.47
N GLY A 40 8.55 12.36 -1.20
CA GLY A 40 7.47 13.35 -1.10
C GLY A 40 6.35 12.97 -0.14
N TRP A 41 6.42 11.81 0.53
CA TRP A 41 5.37 11.40 1.46
C TRP A 41 5.31 12.34 2.66
N PRO A 42 4.11 12.55 3.26
CA PRO A 42 3.93 13.54 4.30
C PRO A 42 4.88 13.26 5.48
N LYS A 43 5.97 14.03 5.57
CA LYS A 43 6.91 14.00 6.71
C LYS A 43 6.26 14.58 7.98
N ARG A 44 5.06 15.17 7.86
CA ARG A 44 4.27 15.80 8.93
C ARG A 44 3.53 14.81 9.83
N TRP A 45 4.07 13.60 10.00
CA TRP A 45 3.55 12.69 11.01
C TRP A 45 3.94 13.22 12.38
N GLN A 46 3.08 13.02 13.38
CA GLN A 46 3.48 13.30 14.77
C GLN A 46 4.62 12.33 15.12
N GLY A 47 5.86 12.82 15.04
CA GLY A 47 7.10 12.10 15.34
C GLY A 47 7.93 11.65 14.13
N SER A 48 9.24 11.53 14.35
CA SER A 48 10.16 10.87 13.43
C SER A 48 9.79 9.39 13.32
N ARG A 49 9.52 8.89 12.11
CA ARG A 49 9.21 7.48 11.89
C ARG A 49 10.08 6.91 10.80
N THR A 50 10.71 5.79 11.12
CA THR A 50 11.51 5.03 10.17
C THR A 50 10.58 4.15 9.32
N PHE A 51 10.71 4.21 8.00
CA PHE A 51 10.03 3.27 7.12
C PHE A 51 10.72 1.91 7.16
N LEU A 52 9.93 0.85 7.36
CA LEU A 52 10.41 -0.52 7.28
C LEU A 52 10.22 -1.01 5.84
N ILE A 53 11.22 -0.74 5.00
CA ILE A 53 11.18 -1.03 3.57
C ILE A 53 11.58 -2.47 3.30
N GLN A 54 10.81 -3.18 2.47
CA GLN A 54 11.17 -4.49 1.92
C GLN A 54 11.03 -4.44 0.39
N PHE A 55 12.00 -5.04 -0.29
CA PHE A 55 12.04 -5.06 -1.75
C PHE A 55 11.53 -6.38 -2.29
N ALA A 56 10.89 -6.30 -3.45
CA ALA A 56 10.59 -7.43 -4.32
C ALA A 56 11.01 -7.08 -5.75
N ALA A 57 11.63 -8.01 -6.46
CA ALA A 57 11.91 -7.86 -7.89
C ALA A 57 10.64 -8.09 -8.71
N ASP A 58 9.84 -9.09 -8.34
CA ASP A 58 8.72 -9.60 -9.12
C ASP A 58 7.58 -10.15 -8.24
N LEU A 59 6.54 -10.66 -8.89
CA LEU A 59 5.40 -11.29 -8.25
C LEU A 59 5.77 -12.53 -7.41
N ALA A 60 6.75 -13.31 -7.86
CA ALA A 60 7.16 -14.53 -7.16
C ALA A 60 7.81 -14.21 -5.81
N GLU A 61 8.53 -13.10 -5.73
CA GLU A 61 9.03 -12.59 -4.45
C GLU A 61 7.91 -12.04 -3.56
N ILE A 62 6.92 -11.34 -4.12
CA ILE A 62 5.75 -10.89 -3.35
C ILE A 62 5.03 -12.09 -2.71
N ALA A 63 4.89 -13.19 -3.44
CA ALA A 63 4.23 -14.40 -2.99
C ALA A 63 4.86 -15.01 -1.72
N ARG A 64 6.14 -14.73 -1.45
CA ARG A 64 6.86 -15.23 -0.26
C ARG A 64 6.54 -14.46 1.02
N PHE A 65 5.98 -13.24 0.91
CA PHE A 65 5.65 -12.46 2.09
C PHE A 65 4.39 -12.99 2.79
N PRO A 66 4.30 -12.84 4.13
CA PRO A 66 3.11 -13.23 4.88
C PRO A 66 1.91 -12.34 4.52
N ARG A 67 0.70 -12.86 4.77
CA ARG A 67 -0.54 -12.08 4.66
C ARG A 67 -0.54 -10.92 5.65
N ASP A 68 -1.28 -9.86 5.35
CA ASP A 68 -1.55 -8.72 6.26
C ASP A 68 -0.31 -7.98 6.81
N HIS A 69 0.79 -8.00 6.07
CA HIS A 69 2.10 -7.58 6.56
C HIS A 69 2.42 -6.12 6.26
N PHE A 70 2.05 -5.64 5.07
CA PHE A 70 2.44 -4.34 4.55
C PHE A 70 1.37 -3.27 4.78
N ASP A 71 1.84 -2.06 5.09
CA ASP A 71 1.01 -0.86 5.20
C ASP A 71 0.83 -0.19 3.84
N PHE A 72 1.85 -0.27 2.99
CA PHE A 72 1.80 0.31 1.66
C PHE A 72 2.64 -0.48 0.68
N ALA A 73 2.32 -0.33 -0.60
CA ALA A 73 3.08 -0.89 -1.70
C ALA A 73 3.31 0.18 -2.77
N VAL A 74 4.55 0.31 -3.25
CA VAL A 74 4.88 1.05 -4.46
C VAL A 74 5.38 0.01 -5.46
N ILE A 75 4.62 -0.16 -6.53
CA ILE A 75 4.89 -1.18 -7.54
C ILE A 75 5.17 -0.49 -8.86
N GLN A 76 6.25 -0.90 -9.53
CA GLN A 76 6.48 -0.52 -10.92
C GLN A 76 5.31 -0.99 -11.78
N SER A 77 4.86 -0.17 -12.74
CA SER A 77 3.72 -0.50 -13.60
C SER A 77 3.88 -1.89 -14.22
N PRO A 78 2.99 -2.86 -13.92
CA PRO A 78 3.05 -4.18 -14.50
C PRO A 78 2.59 -4.15 -15.97
N ARG A 79 2.83 -5.25 -16.68
CA ARG A 79 2.15 -5.49 -17.95
C ARG A 79 0.69 -5.90 -17.71
N ALA A 80 -0.14 -5.83 -18.74
CA ALA A 80 -1.58 -6.11 -18.63
C ALA A 80 -1.86 -7.54 -18.15
N GLU A 81 -1.06 -8.51 -18.58
CA GLU A 81 -1.21 -9.93 -18.25
C GLU A 81 -0.88 -10.22 -16.78
N GLU A 82 -0.01 -9.41 -16.17
CA GLU A 82 0.47 -9.56 -14.81
C GLU A 82 -0.41 -8.81 -13.79
N LEU A 83 -1.32 -7.97 -14.25
CA LEU A 83 -2.12 -7.11 -13.39
C LEU A 83 -3.00 -7.91 -12.42
N GLN A 84 -3.77 -8.86 -12.94
CA GLN A 84 -4.67 -9.67 -12.12
C GLN A 84 -3.93 -10.45 -11.02
N PRO A 85 -2.89 -11.23 -11.31
CA PRO A 85 -2.18 -11.95 -10.27
C PRO A 85 -1.43 -11.01 -9.31
N LEU A 86 -0.96 -9.85 -9.78
CA LEU A 86 -0.39 -8.82 -8.91
C LEU A 86 -1.43 -8.26 -7.93
N VAL A 87 -2.61 -7.86 -8.40
CA VAL A 87 -3.66 -7.34 -7.51
C VAL A 87 -4.08 -8.37 -6.48
N HIS A 88 -4.13 -9.66 -6.85
CA HIS A 88 -4.38 -10.76 -5.91
C HIS A 88 -3.32 -10.77 -4.79
N GLU A 89 -2.04 -10.81 -5.15
CA GLU A 89 -0.96 -10.84 -4.18
C GLU A 89 -0.91 -9.58 -3.31
N LEU A 90 -1.11 -8.39 -3.90
CA LEU A 90 -1.17 -7.13 -3.17
C LEU A 90 -2.32 -7.10 -2.16
N THR A 91 -3.49 -7.61 -2.54
CA THR A 91 -4.64 -7.71 -1.64
C THR A 91 -4.36 -8.65 -0.48
N ARG A 92 -3.62 -9.74 -0.73
CA ARG A 92 -3.25 -10.72 0.28
C ARG A 92 -2.22 -10.18 1.29
N VAL A 93 -1.20 -9.46 0.82
CA VAL A 93 -0.09 -8.99 1.67
C VAL A 93 -0.37 -7.63 2.32
N ALA A 94 -1.30 -6.84 1.76
CA ALA A 94 -1.77 -5.61 2.38
C ALA A 94 -2.46 -5.92 3.70
N ARG A 95 -2.16 -5.16 4.74
CA ARG A 95 -2.85 -5.28 6.03
C ARG A 95 -4.33 -4.91 5.88
N GLN A 96 -5.18 -5.67 6.56
CA GLN A 96 -6.61 -5.39 6.67
C GLN A 96 -6.88 -3.90 6.96
N GLY A 97 -7.82 -3.32 6.21
CA GLY A 97 -8.21 -1.92 6.32
C GLY A 97 -7.49 -0.95 5.39
N LEU A 98 -6.47 -1.39 4.63
CA LEU A 98 -5.80 -0.59 3.60
C LEU A 98 -6.40 -0.78 2.20
N ILE A 99 -6.81 -2.02 1.90
CA ILE A 99 -7.61 -2.38 0.73
C ILE A 99 -8.93 -2.94 1.27
N THR A 100 -9.91 -2.07 1.49
CA THR A 100 -11.27 -2.50 1.85
C THR A 100 -11.99 -2.92 0.58
N ARG A 101 -12.09 -4.23 0.33
CA ARG A 101 -13.12 -4.74 -0.58
C ARG A 101 -14.47 -4.35 0.01
N ARG A 102 -15.31 -3.66 -0.76
CA ARG A 102 -16.71 -3.46 -0.38
C ARG A 102 -17.28 -4.87 -0.19
N PRO A 103 -17.80 -5.24 1.00
CA PRO A 103 -18.44 -6.53 1.14
C PRO A 103 -19.58 -6.59 0.10
N PRO A 104 -19.77 -7.75 -0.56
CA PRO A 104 -20.93 -7.92 -1.44
C PRO A 104 -22.17 -7.55 -0.63
N VAL A 105 -23.00 -6.69 -1.21
CA VAL A 105 -24.31 -6.38 -0.64
C VAL A 105 -25.14 -7.63 -0.85
N PHE A 106 -25.47 -8.34 0.23
CA PHE A 106 -26.44 -9.43 0.22
C PHE A 106 -27.86 -8.87 0.30
#